data_AF-A0A9X9WMZ6-F1
#
_entry.id   AF-A0A9X9WMZ6-F1
#
_cell.length_a   1.000
_cell.length_b   1.000
_cell.length_c   1.000
_cell.angle_alpha   90.00
_cell.angle_beta   90.00
_cell.angle_gamma   90.00
#
_symmetry.space_group_name_H-M   'P 1'
#
loop_
_entity.id
_entity.type
_entity.pdbx_description
1 polymer ?
#
loop_
_entity_poly.entity_id
_entity_poly.type
_entity_poly.pdbx_seq_one_letter_code
_entity_poly.pdbx_strand_id
1 'polypeptide(L)'
;DQAARERAAAEAQAREAAAREQAAREQAAREQAARDLAAREQAARDQAAREAAARQQQQQQQQQPQVAAARLDLRAAAQALATQTPCSLIAWSATDRTMSLAGVVRRGDETAIRQNLSSRGVPDDAAQLALTSFDGPYCAALDLFRPVLGPAGAAPTVQVVGRMPLQKGELLQFDVQMPDWPAHLYLAYFMKSGEVANLVPSTLYQASARVRLGEPTGSFTGWEVDEPFGTDLAVVIASDRPLFGNSRPLVESQEAYMSALAAALRNARASGTRVVVRPIVVETVARR
;
A
#
# COMPACT_ATOMS: atom_id res chain seq x y z
N ASP A 1 -21.23 -95.56 -65.36
CA ASP A 1 -21.97 -94.68 -64.42
C ASP A 1 -21.41 -94.50 -63.02
N GLN A 2 -20.62 -95.42 -62.46
CA GLN A 2 -20.13 -95.29 -61.07
C GLN A 2 -18.95 -94.30 -60.93
N ALA A 3 -17.98 -94.34 -61.85
CA ALA A 3 -16.79 -93.47 -61.82
C ALA A 3 -17.07 -91.97 -62.02
N ALA A 4 -18.15 -91.60 -62.71
CA ALA A 4 -18.55 -90.20 -62.90
C ALA A 4 -19.20 -89.61 -61.62
N ARG A 5 -19.94 -90.43 -60.87
CA ARG A 5 -20.58 -90.03 -59.61
C ARG A 5 -19.56 -89.84 -58.48
N GLU A 6 -18.53 -90.68 -58.42
CA GLU A 6 -17.44 -90.54 -57.44
C GLU A 6 -16.59 -89.27 -57.68
N ARG A 7 -16.31 -88.93 -58.94
CA ARG A 7 -15.61 -87.67 -59.27
C ARG A 7 -16.47 -86.44 -58.95
N ALA A 8 -17.77 -86.48 -59.23
CA ALA A 8 -18.69 -85.40 -58.87
C ALA A 8 -18.82 -85.22 -57.34
N ALA A 9 -18.81 -86.32 -56.58
CA ALA A 9 -18.82 -86.28 -55.11
C ALA A 9 -17.50 -85.71 -54.55
N ALA A 10 -16.35 -86.10 -55.11
CA ALA A 10 -15.05 -85.56 -54.72
C ALA A 10 -14.90 -84.06 -55.06
N GLU A 11 -15.39 -83.62 -56.22
CA GLU A 11 -15.42 -82.20 -56.58
C GLU A 11 -16.37 -81.38 -55.70
N ALA A 12 -17.53 -81.93 -55.31
CA ALA A 12 -18.44 -81.28 -54.36
C ALA A 12 -17.80 -81.12 -52.97
N GLN A 13 -17.13 -82.16 -52.47
CA GLN A 13 -16.39 -82.11 -51.21
C GLN A 13 -15.22 -81.12 -51.25
N ALA A 14 -14.48 -81.06 -52.36
CA ALA A 14 -13.39 -80.08 -52.54
C ALA A 14 -13.92 -78.64 -52.57
N ARG A 15 -15.06 -78.39 -53.23
CA ARG A 15 -15.72 -77.06 -53.23
C ARG A 15 -16.25 -76.68 -51.85
N GLU A 16 -16.82 -77.62 -51.12
CA GLU A 16 -17.29 -77.38 -49.74
C GLU A 16 -16.13 -77.10 -48.79
N ALA A 17 -15.01 -77.83 -48.91
CA ALA A 17 -13.79 -77.57 -48.14
C ALA A 17 -13.19 -76.19 -48.45
N ALA A 18 -13.12 -75.81 -49.73
CA ALA A 18 -12.66 -74.48 -50.15
C ALA A 18 -13.58 -73.35 -49.65
N ALA A 19 -14.90 -73.55 -49.66
CA ALA A 19 -15.86 -72.59 -49.13
C ALA A 19 -15.73 -72.42 -47.61
N ARG A 20 -15.50 -73.51 -46.86
CA ARG A 20 -15.24 -73.47 -45.41
C ARG A 20 -13.93 -72.76 -45.08
N GLU A 21 -12.88 -73.00 -45.87
CA GLU A 21 -11.60 -72.31 -45.71
C GLU A 21 -11.72 -70.81 -45.99
N GLN A 22 -12.45 -70.42 -47.04
CA GLN A 22 -12.71 -69.02 -47.35
C GLN A 22 -13.53 -68.34 -46.23
N ALA A 23 -14.57 -68.99 -45.71
CA ALA A 23 -15.36 -68.48 -44.59
C ALA A 23 -14.52 -68.31 -43.31
N ALA A 24 -13.63 -69.26 -43.02
CA ALA A 24 -12.71 -69.17 -41.88
C ALA A 24 -11.71 -68.00 -42.03
N ARG A 25 -11.18 -67.78 -43.24
CA ARG A 25 -10.31 -66.62 -43.54
C ARG A 25 -11.04 -65.29 -43.41
N GLU A 26 -12.29 -65.21 -43.89
CA GLU A 26 -13.12 -64.02 -43.73
C GLU A 26 -13.45 -63.72 -42.26
N GLN A 27 -13.74 -64.75 -41.46
CA GLN A 27 -13.97 -64.59 -40.02
C GLN A 27 -12.70 -64.11 -39.30
N ALA A 28 -11.53 -64.71 -39.59
CA ALA A 28 -10.26 -64.28 -39.02
C ALA A 28 -9.90 -62.83 -39.41
N ALA A 29 -10.19 -62.42 -40.65
CA ALA A 29 -10.00 -61.05 -41.10
C ALA A 29 -10.92 -60.06 -40.37
N ARG A 30 -12.18 -60.42 -40.11
CA ARG A 30 -13.12 -59.61 -39.33
C ARG A 30 -12.72 -59.48 -37.88
N GLU A 31 -12.25 -60.57 -37.26
CA GLU A 31 -11.74 -60.54 -35.89
C GLU A 31 -10.49 -59.67 -35.76
N GLN A 32 -9.58 -59.73 -36.75
CA GLN A 32 -8.41 -58.86 -36.77
C GLN A 32 -8.80 -57.39 -36.94
N ALA A 33 -9.72 -57.07 -37.85
CA ALA A 33 -10.21 -55.71 -38.04
C ALA A 33 -10.91 -55.15 -36.79
N ALA A 34 -11.65 -55.99 -36.06
CA ALA A 34 -12.29 -55.61 -34.80
C ALA A 34 -11.25 -55.31 -33.70
N ARG A 35 -10.17 -56.11 -33.61
CA ARG A 35 -9.06 -55.87 -32.67
C ARG A 35 -8.31 -54.58 -32.99
N ASP A 36 -8.06 -54.32 -34.28
CA ASP A 36 -7.38 -53.11 -34.72
C ASP A 36 -8.21 -51.85 -34.42
N LEU A 37 -9.54 -51.90 -34.58
CA LEU A 37 -10.44 -50.81 -34.21
C LEU A 37 -10.41 -50.56 -32.69
N ALA A 38 -10.53 -51.61 -31.88
CA ALA A 38 -10.47 -51.51 -30.43
C ALA A 38 -9.13 -50.94 -29.93
N ALA A 39 -8.01 -51.34 -30.55
CA ALA A 39 -6.69 -50.81 -30.23
C ALA A 39 -6.56 -49.31 -30.55
N ARG A 40 -7.13 -48.86 -31.68
CA ARG A 40 -7.17 -47.43 -32.06
C ARG A 40 -8.03 -46.60 -31.11
N GLU A 41 -9.20 -47.11 -30.71
CA GLU A 41 -10.05 -46.44 -29.73
C GLU A 41 -9.37 -46.27 -28.38
N GLN A 42 -8.66 -47.30 -27.90
CA GLN A 42 -7.91 -47.22 -26.66
C GLN A 42 -6.77 -46.20 -26.75
N ALA A 43 -6.01 -46.19 -27.85
CA ALA A 43 -4.95 -45.21 -28.07
C ALA A 43 -5.49 -43.76 -28.10
N ALA A 44 -6.66 -43.55 -28.73
CA ALA A 44 -7.32 -42.25 -28.75
C ALA A 44 -7.77 -41.80 -27.35
N ARG A 45 -8.31 -42.73 -26.53
CA ARG A 45 -8.67 -42.45 -25.13
C ARG A 45 -7.46 -42.10 -24.27
N ASP A 46 -6.36 -42.83 -24.43
CA ASP A 46 -5.12 -42.58 -23.70
C ASP A 46 -4.51 -41.23 -24.08
N GLN A 47 -4.54 -40.85 -25.35
CA GLN A 47 -4.11 -39.53 -25.81
C GLN A 47 -4.99 -38.42 -25.22
N ALA A 48 -6.32 -38.57 -25.29
CA ALA A 48 -7.25 -37.60 -24.71
C ALA A 48 -7.05 -37.44 -23.20
N ALA A 49 -6.79 -38.54 -22.48
CA ALA A 49 -6.49 -38.51 -21.05
C ALA A 49 -5.18 -37.77 -20.75
N ARG A 50 -4.11 -37.99 -21.54
CA ARG A 50 -2.83 -37.26 -21.40
C ARG A 50 -2.98 -35.77 -21.69
N GLU A 51 -3.72 -35.41 -22.73
CA GLU A 51 -3.99 -34.00 -23.06
C GLU A 51 -4.81 -33.31 -21.97
N ALA A 52 -5.82 -33.99 -21.42
CA ALA A 52 -6.60 -33.49 -20.29
C ALA A 52 -5.74 -33.29 -19.04
N ALA A 53 -4.86 -34.25 -18.71
CA ALA A 53 -3.92 -34.15 -17.60
C ALA A 53 -2.92 -33.00 -17.79
N ALA A 54 -2.40 -32.82 -19.01
CA ALA A 54 -1.50 -31.71 -19.35
C ALA A 54 -2.20 -30.35 -19.22
N ARG A 55 -3.45 -30.23 -19.67
CA ARG A 55 -4.27 -29.01 -19.49
C ARG A 55 -4.54 -28.73 -18.02
N GLN A 56 -4.85 -29.75 -17.22
CA GLN A 56 -5.02 -29.60 -15.77
C GLN A 56 -3.73 -29.16 -15.08
N GLN A 57 -2.58 -29.73 -15.44
CA GLN A 57 -1.28 -29.31 -14.91
C GLN A 57 -0.94 -27.87 -15.30
N GLN A 58 -1.20 -27.46 -16.54
CA GLN A 58 -1.02 -26.07 -16.98
C GLN A 58 -1.94 -25.12 -16.21
N GLN A 59 -3.21 -25.48 -16.01
CA GLN A 59 -4.14 -24.68 -15.21
C GLN A 59 -3.69 -24.56 -13.74
N GLN A 60 -3.22 -25.66 -13.13
CA GLN A 60 -2.69 -25.65 -11.77
C GLN A 60 -1.42 -24.79 -11.65
N GLN A 61 -0.50 -24.88 -12.62
CA GLN A 61 0.71 -24.05 -12.64
C GLN A 61 0.41 -22.57 -12.88
N GLN A 62 -0.65 -22.22 -13.63
CA GLN A 62 -1.08 -20.83 -13.80
C GLN A 62 -1.80 -20.28 -12.55
N GLN A 63 -2.50 -21.12 -11.79
CA GLN A 63 -3.20 -20.72 -10.55
C GLN A 63 -2.27 -20.62 -9.34
N GLN A 64 -1.20 -21.43 -9.25
CA GLN A 64 -0.28 -21.45 -8.11
C GLN A 64 0.40 -20.09 -7.80
N PRO A 65 0.89 -19.30 -8.78
CA PRO A 65 1.44 -17.97 -8.53
C PRO A 65 0.42 -16.98 -7.97
N GLN A 66 -0.85 -17.09 -8.38
CA GLN A 66 -1.92 -16.17 -7.96
C GLN A 66 -2.40 -16.47 -6.53
N VAL A 67 -2.48 -17.74 -6.13
CA VAL A 67 -2.90 -18.12 -4.76
C VAL A 67 -1.79 -17.86 -3.74
N ALA A 68 -0.52 -18.02 -4.11
CA ALA A 68 0.61 -17.67 -3.26
C ALA A 68 0.77 -16.15 -3.05
N ALA A 69 0.26 -15.33 -3.98
CA ALA A 69 0.27 -13.86 -3.92
C ALA A 69 -0.82 -13.25 -3.01
N ALA A 70 -1.75 -14.05 -2.49
CA ALA A 70 -2.79 -13.59 -1.57
C ALA A 70 -2.38 -13.69 -0.09
N ARG A 71 -1.08 -13.65 0.23
CA ARG A 71 -0.67 -13.25 1.58
C ARG A 71 -1.03 -11.79 1.75
N LEU A 72 -1.67 -11.46 2.87
CA LEU A 72 -1.99 -10.10 3.25
C LEU A 72 -0.69 -9.28 3.31
N ASP A 73 -0.35 -8.58 2.22
CA ASP A 73 0.83 -7.73 2.16
C ASP A 73 0.51 -6.40 2.85
N LEU A 74 0.71 -6.38 4.16
CA LEU A 74 0.52 -5.20 5.00
C LEU A 74 1.39 -4.03 4.53
N ARG A 75 2.58 -4.31 3.98
CA ARG A 75 3.48 -3.28 3.46
C ARG A 75 2.90 -2.62 2.21
N ALA A 76 2.45 -3.42 1.25
CA ALA A 76 1.82 -2.93 0.03
C ALA A 76 0.50 -2.19 0.34
N ALA A 77 -0.30 -2.69 1.28
CA ALA A 77 -1.52 -2.03 1.71
C ALA A 77 -1.24 -0.65 2.35
N ALA A 78 -0.30 -0.57 3.30
CA ALA A 78 0.08 0.68 3.94
C ALA A 78 0.66 1.70 2.94
N GLN A 79 1.54 1.26 2.03
CA GLN A 79 2.10 2.11 0.99
C GLN A 79 1.03 2.62 0.01
N ALA A 80 0.08 1.77 -0.38
CA ALA A 80 -1.01 2.16 -1.26
C ALA A 80 -1.87 3.25 -0.62
N LEU A 81 -2.26 3.09 0.65
CA LEU A 81 -3.03 4.10 1.37
C LEU A 81 -2.26 5.42 1.51
N ALA A 82 -0.97 5.36 1.85
CA ALA A 82 -0.16 6.56 1.99
C ALA A 82 0.05 7.34 0.69
N THR A 83 -0.04 6.69 -0.48
CA THR A 83 0.18 7.32 -1.79
C THR A 83 -1.10 7.65 -2.55
N GLN A 84 -2.18 6.89 -2.32
CA GLN A 84 -3.43 7.02 -3.08
C GLN A 84 -4.48 7.88 -2.39
N THR A 85 -4.36 8.15 -1.08
CA THR A 85 -5.28 9.06 -0.39
C THR A 85 -4.95 10.52 -0.78
N PRO A 86 -5.83 11.20 -1.53
CA PRO A 86 -5.58 12.57 -1.98
C PRO A 86 -5.57 13.55 -0.81
N CYS A 87 -4.85 14.68 -0.95
CA CYS A 87 -4.79 15.73 0.07
C CYS A 87 -4.52 15.18 1.49
N SER A 88 -3.57 14.24 1.60
CA SER A 88 -3.18 13.62 2.86
C SER A 88 -1.66 13.56 2.99
N LEU A 89 -1.20 13.42 4.23
CA LEU A 89 0.19 13.15 4.54
C LEU A 89 0.26 12.07 5.61
N ILE A 90 0.34 10.82 5.14
CA ILE A 90 0.26 9.62 5.98
C ILE A 90 1.65 8.97 6.02
N ALA A 91 2.26 9.01 7.20
CA ALA A 91 3.44 8.21 7.48
C ALA A 91 3.01 6.78 7.76
N TRP A 92 3.84 5.83 7.36
CA TRP A 92 3.51 4.43 7.55
C TRP A 92 4.73 3.61 7.97
N SER A 93 4.46 2.49 8.63
CA SER A 93 5.42 1.43 8.94
C SER A 93 4.68 0.10 8.91
N ALA A 94 5.34 -0.97 8.47
CA ALA A 94 4.74 -2.30 8.43
C ALA A 94 5.78 -3.38 8.73
N THR A 95 5.34 -4.38 9.48
CA THR A 95 5.98 -5.69 9.66
C THR A 95 5.15 -6.75 8.93
N ASP A 96 5.51 -8.03 9.04
CA ASP A 96 4.72 -9.13 8.48
C ASP A 96 3.37 -9.32 9.18
N ARG A 97 3.16 -8.73 10.37
CA ARG A 97 1.95 -8.94 11.19
C ARG A 97 1.19 -7.68 11.55
N THR A 98 1.85 -6.53 11.57
CA THR A 98 1.26 -5.26 11.99
C THR A 98 1.65 -4.13 11.05
N MET A 99 0.76 -3.16 10.91
CA MET A 99 1.03 -1.88 10.27
C MET A 99 0.60 -0.72 11.17
N SER A 100 1.24 0.43 10.97
CA SER A 100 0.84 1.69 11.57
C SER A 100 0.71 2.75 10.50
N LEU A 101 -0.40 3.49 10.52
CA LEU A 101 -0.64 4.68 9.69
C LEU A 101 -0.83 5.87 10.61
N ALA A 102 -0.01 6.90 10.46
CA ALA A 102 -0.05 8.07 11.31
C ALA A 102 0.11 9.35 10.49
N GLY A 103 -0.71 10.36 10.75
CA GLY A 103 -0.60 11.64 10.05
C GLY A 103 -1.92 12.39 9.95
N VAL A 104 -2.04 13.17 8.89
CA VAL A 104 -3.18 14.07 8.67
C VAL A 104 -3.90 13.72 7.38
N VAL A 105 -5.23 13.75 7.44
CA VAL A 105 -6.15 13.39 6.35
C VAL A 105 -7.28 14.41 6.27
N ARG A 106 -7.95 14.52 5.11
CA ARG A 106 -9.15 15.35 5.04
C ARG A 106 -10.26 14.74 5.88
N ARG A 107 -11.09 15.57 6.50
CA ARG A 107 -12.29 15.10 7.19
C ARG A 107 -13.14 14.19 6.28
N GLY A 108 -13.42 12.98 6.77
CA GLY A 108 -14.13 11.93 6.03
C GLY A 108 -13.24 10.81 5.49
N ASP A 109 -11.96 11.07 5.23
CA ASP A 109 -11.04 10.08 4.64
C ASP A 109 -10.67 8.95 5.61
N GLU A 110 -10.72 9.19 6.93
CA GLU A 110 -10.42 8.15 7.93
C GLU A 110 -11.35 6.93 7.78
N THR A 111 -12.64 7.18 7.58
CA THR A 111 -13.64 6.12 7.36
C THR A 111 -13.35 5.36 6.07
N ALA A 112 -12.99 6.07 5.00
CA ALA A 112 -12.63 5.46 3.71
C ALA A 112 -11.35 4.61 3.82
N ILE A 113 -10.35 5.07 4.58
CA ILE A 113 -9.12 4.32 4.85
C ILE A 113 -9.44 3.03 5.61
N ARG A 114 -10.24 3.11 6.67
CA ARG A 114 -10.65 1.93 7.46
C ARG A 114 -11.40 0.91 6.58
N GLN A 115 -12.35 1.38 5.76
CA GLN A 115 -13.07 0.54 4.80
C GLN A 115 -12.14 -0.11 3.75
N ASN A 116 -11.16 0.64 3.25
CA ASN A 116 -10.18 0.11 2.29
C ASN A 116 -9.32 -0.99 2.92
N LEU A 117 -8.88 -0.82 4.17
CA LEU A 117 -8.16 -1.85 4.93
C LEU A 117 -9.03 -3.12 5.12
N SER A 118 -10.27 -2.97 5.55
CA SER A 118 -11.20 -4.10 5.72
C SER A 118 -11.44 -4.85 4.39
N SER A 119 -11.59 -4.12 3.27
CA SER A 119 -11.77 -4.73 1.94
C SER A 119 -10.55 -5.52 1.45
N ARG A 120 -9.36 -5.21 1.96
CA ARG A 120 -8.10 -5.94 1.70
C ARG A 120 -7.89 -7.11 2.65
N GLY A 121 -8.82 -7.34 3.60
CA GLY A 121 -8.71 -8.39 4.61
C GLY A 121 -7.70 -8.08 5.71
N VAL A 122 -7.38 -6.80 5.95
CA VAL A 122 -6.49 -6.40 7.05
C VAL A 122 -7.29 -6.46 8.36
N PRO A 123 -6.85 -7.26 9.37
CA PRO A 123 -7.48 -7.30 10.68
C PRO A 123 -7.38 -5.95 11.40
N ASP A 124 -8.41 -5.58 12.16
CA ASP A 124 -8.45 -4.30 12.89
C ASP A 124 -7.32 -4.18 13.94
N ASP A 125 -6.93 -5.28 14.58
CA ASP A 125 -5.83 -5.34 15.55
C ASP A 125 -4.44 -5.32 14.89
N ALA A 126 -4.36 -5.68 13.60
CA ALA A 126 -3.14 -5.58 12.82
C ALA A 126 -2.84 -4.15 12.35
N ALA A 127 -3.84 -3.25 12.32
CA ALA A 127 -3.69 -1.89 11.81
C ALA A 127 -3.88 -0.81 12.89
N GLN A 128 -2.78 -0.18 13.29
CA GLN A 128 -2.81 0.96 14.21
C GLN A 128 -3.00 2.27 13.43
N LEU A 129 -4.14 2.92 13.62
CA LEU A 129 -4.47 4.18 12.95
C LEU A 129 -4.37 5.36 13.93
N ALA A 130 -3.47 6.30 13.64
CA ALA A 130 -3.30 7.58 14.34
C ALA A 130 -3.47 8.73 13.34
N LEU A 131 -4.69 8.84 12.81
CA LEU A 131 -5.04 9.82 11.77
C LEU A 131 -5.81 10.98 12.40
N THR A 132 -5.46 12.20 12.03
CA THR A 132 -6.18 13.41 12.45
C THR A 132 -6.78 14.11 11.24
N SER A 133 -8.04 14.51 11.37
CA SER A 133 -8.80 15.12 10.27
C SER A 133 -8.67 16.64 10.26
N PHE A 134 -8.58 17.25 9.07
CA PHE A 134 -8.62 18.71 8.89
C PHE A 134 -9.60 19.12 7.78
N ASP A 135 -9.99 20.41 7.77
CA ASP A 135 -10.83 21.04 6.72
C ASP A 135 -10.11 22.16 5.94
N GLY A 136 -8.93 22.61 6.40
CA GLY A 136 -8.20 23.75 5.85
C GLY A 136 -7.51 23.53 4.48
N PRO A 137 -6.98 24.60 3.88
CA PRO A 137 -6.42 24.62 2.52
C PRO A 137 -4.98 24.07 2.42
N TYR A 138 -4.71 22.94 3.07
CA TYR A 138 -3.33 22.47 3.29
C TYR A 138 -2.82 21.48 2.23
N CYS A 139 -3.61 21.07 1.24
CA CYS A 139 -3.23 20.01 0.29
C CYS A 139 -1.86 20.25 -0.38
N ALA A 140 -1.62 21.47 -0.86
CA ALA A 140 -0.35 21.83 -1.50
C ALA A 140 0.84 21.74 -0.53
N ALA A 141 0.63 22.06 0.75
CA ALA A 141 1.65 21.90 1.79
C ALA A 141 1.96 20.42 2.02
N LEU A 142 0.91 19.60 2.18
CA LEU A 142 1.05 18.16 2.36
C LEU A 142 1.80 17.49 1.19
N ASP A 143 1.52 17.91 -0.05
CA ASP A 143 2.23 17.41 -1.23
C ASP A 143 3.72 17.75 -1.22
N LEU A 144 4.08 18.95 -0.79
CA LEU A 144 5.49 19.36 -0.68
C LEU A 144 6.25 18.57 0.40
N PHE A 145 5.59 18.23 1.51
CA PHE A 145 6.23 17.52 2.62
C PHE A 145 6.41 16.02 2.36
N ARG A 146 5.58 15.42 1.49
CA ARG A 146 5.56 13.96 1.24
C ARG A 146 6.94 13.32 1.02
N PRO A 147 7.86 13.91 0.24
CA PRO A 147 9.18 13.32 0.00
C PRO A 147 10.11 13.30 1.23
N VAL A 148 9.82 14.10 2.26
CA VAL A 148 10.62 14.24 3.48
C VAL A 148 9.85 13.82 4.74
N LEU A 149 8.73 13.12 4.56
CA LEU A 149 7.98 12.53 5.65
C LEU A 149 8.72 11.30 6.20
N GLY A 150 9.01 11.28 7.49
CA GLY A 150 9.60 10.12 8.16
C GLY A 150 8.57 8.98 8.36
N PRO A 151 9.02 7.72 8.52
CA PRO A 151 8.13 6.59 8.84
C PRO A 151 7.22 6.87 10.05
N ALA A 152 6.12 6.12 10.18
CA ALA A 152 5.26 6.23 11.36
C ALA A 152 6.05 5.91 12.63
N GLY A 153 5.84 6.69 13.69
CA GLY A 153 6.55 6.56 14.97
C GLY A 153 8.01 7.04 14.98
N ALA A 154 8.63 7.31 13.82
CA ALA A 154 9.98 7.85 13.76
C ALA A 154 10.03 9.31 14.21
N ALA A 155 11.08 9.68 14.95
CA ALA A 155 11.29 11.05 15.38
C ALA A 155 11.61 12.00 14.18
N PRO A 156 11.20 13.28 14.24
CA PRO A 156 10.58 13.92 15.38
C PRO A 156 9.13 13.46 15.60
N THR A 157 8.78 13.22 16.86
CA THR A 157 7.39 13.02 17.26
C THR A 157 6.91 14.29 17.95
N VAL A 158 5.70 14.72 17.63
CA VAL A 158 5.10 15.94 18.18
C VAL A 158 3.75 15.60 18.81
N GLN A 159 3.46 16.21 19.95
CA GLN A 159 2.16 16.14 20.61
C GLN A 159 1.74 17.55 21.01
N VAL A 160 0.47 17.87 20.81
CA VAL A 160 -0.12 19.09 21.38
C VAL A 160 -0.35 18.85 22.87
N VAL A 161 0.10 19.78 23.71
CA VAL A 161 -0.12 19.72 25.16
C VAL A 161 -1.52 20.24 25.47
N GLY A 162 -2.23 19.54 26.36
CA GLY A 162 -3.59 19.89 26.77
C GLY A 162 -4.67 18.99 26.16
N ARG A 163 -5.92 19.39 26.30
CA ARG A 163 -7.09 18.64 25.82
C ARG A 163 -7.57 19.25 24.50
N MET A 164 -7.51 18.48 23.42
CA MET A 164 -8.09 18.89 22.13
C MET A 164 -9.63 18.80 22.14
N PRO A 165 -10.35 19.71 21.45
CA PRO A 165 -9.84 20.94 20.83
C PRO A 165 -9.43 21.96 21.90
N LEU A 166 -8.42 22.78 21.57
CA LEU A 166 -7.98 23.89 22.43
C LEU A 166 -9.03 25.00 22.39
N GLN A 167 -9.33 25.63 23.52
CA GLN A 167 -10.25 26.78 23.57
C GLN A 167 -9.49 28.11 23.59
N LYS A 168 -10.17 29.21 23.21
CA LYS A 168 -9.63 30.58 23.30
C LYS A 168 -8.95 30.83 24.66
N GLY A 169 -7.76 31.41 24.64
CA GLY A 169 -6.99 31.71 25.85
C GLY A 169 -6.15 30.56 26.40
N GLU A 170 -6.34 29.31 25.93
CA GLU A 170 -5.40 28.24 26.24
C GLU A 170 -4.06 28.47 25.51
N LEU A 171 -2.96 28.03 26.11
CA LEU A 171 -1.65 28.10 25.48
C LEU A 171 -1.48 26.99 24.45
N LEU A 172 -1.07 27.38 23.25
CA LEU A 172 -0.62 26.49 22.21
C LEU A 172 0.79 25.99 22.55
N GLN A 173 0.87 24.75 23.02
CA GLN A 173 2.11 24.14 23.50
C GLN A 173 2.35 22.79 22.81
N PHE A 174 3.63 22.47 22.62
CA PHE A 174 4.02 21.23 21.95
C PHE A 174 5.13 20.51 22.71
N ASP A 175 4.98 19.19 22.84
CA ASP A 175 6.07 18.29 23.19
C ASP A 175 6.69 17.71 21.93
N VAL A 176 7.99 17.93 21.74
CA VAL A 176 8.76 17.41 20.63
C VAL A 176 9.85 16.49 21.13
N GLN A 177 9.84 15.24 20.66
CA GLN A 177 10.97 14.32 20.78
C GLN A 177 11.83 14.48 19.54
N MET A 178 13.07 14.95 19.70
CA MET A 178 14.02 15.11 18.61
C MET A 178 14.52 13.77 18.08
N PRO A 179 14.97 13.72 16.80
CA PRO A 179 15.63 12.54 16.23
C PRO A 179 16.88 12.10 16.99
N ASP A 180 17.38 10.91 16.68
CA ASP A 180 18.61 10.31 17.24
C ASP A 180 19.91 10.97 16.75
N TRP A 181 19.83 12.16 16.15
CA TRP A 181 20.95 12.96 15.67
C TRP A 181 20.70 14.44 15.98
N PRO A 182 21.76 15.25 16.17
CA PRO A 182 21.62 16.69 16.44
C PRO A 182 20.97 17.43 15.26
N ALA A 183 19.88 18.15 15.51
CA ALA A 183 19.05 18.72 14.46
C ALA A 183 18.62 20.15 14.75
N HIS A 184 18.56 20.96 13.69
CA HIS A 184 17.80 22.21 13.68
C HIS A 184 16.30 21.90 13.66
N LEU A 185 15.59 22.35 14.69
CA LEU A 185 14.15 22.29 14.81
C LEU A 185 13.51 23.56 14.23
N TYR A 186 12.48 23.34 13.43
CA TYR A 186 11.57 24.37 12.93
C TYR A 186 10.14 24.00 13.34
N LEU A 187 9.36 25.00 13.74
CA LEU A 187 7.92 24.87 13.97
C LEU A 187 7.22 25.99 13.22
N ALA A 188 6.49 25.62 12.18
CA ALA A 188 5.65 26.52 11.40
C ALA A 188 4.17 26.20 11.63
N TYR A 189 3.36 27.21 11.93
CA TYR A 189 1.94 27.08 12.20
C TYR A 189 1.14 27.66 11.03
N PHE A 190 0.60 26.78 10.20
CA PHE A 190 -0.22 27.12 9.05
C PHE A 190 -1.65 27.37 9.51
N MET A 191 -2.09 28.61 9.37
CA MET A 191 -3.42 29.05 9.74
C MET A 191 -4.36 28.86 8.55
N LYS A 192 -5.62 28.52 8.85
CA LYS A 192 -6.66 28.45 7.81
C LYS A 192 -6.90 29.79 7.09
N SER A 193 -6.46 30.91 7.67
CA SER A 193 -6.50 32.25 7.07
C SER A 193 -5.59 32.40 5.85
N GLY A 194 -4.65 31.45 5.63
CA GLY A 194 -3.66 31.53 4.56
C GLY A 194 -2.33 32.17 4.99
N GLU A 195 -2.13 32.35 6.30
CA GLU A 195 -0.88 32.81 6.90
C GLU A 195 -0.10 31.66 7.55
N VAL A 196 1.20 31.84 7.69
CA VAL A 196 2.09 30.93 8.41
C VAL A 196 2.82 31.72 9.48
N ALA A 197 2.69 31.28 10.74
CA ALA A 197 3.49 31.78 11.83
C ALA A 197 4.74 30.91 12.04
N ASN A 198 5.93 31.49 11.94
CA ASN A 198 7.21 30.83 12.18
C ASN A 198 7.53 30.83 13.69
N LEU A 199 6.84 29.96 14.44
CA LEU A 199 6.91 29.89 15.90
C LEU A 199 8.31 29.53 16.41
N VAL A 200 9.01 28.61 15.71
CA VAL A 200 10.42 28.32 15.94
C VAL A 200 11.18 28.44 14.62
N PRO A 201 11.92 29.55 14.38
CA PRO A 201 12.57 29.81 13.10
C PRO A 201 13.78 28.93 12.79
N SER A 202 14.59 28.56 13.79
CA SER A 202 15.64 27.53 13.72
C SER A 202 16.35 27.45 15.07
N THR A 203 16.28 26.31 15.75
CA THR A 203 17.02 26.07 16.99
C THR A 203 17.72 24.72 16.93
N LEU A 204 19.03 24.68 17.15
CA LEU A 204 19.78 23.43 17.18
C LEU A 204 19.57 22.72 18.52
N TYR A 205 19.13 21.46 18.45
CA TYR A 205 19.01 20.58 19.62
C TYR A 205 19.89 19.35 19.45
N GLN A 206 20.28 18.75 20.58
CA GLN A 206 21.02 17.50 20.61
C GLN A 206 20.14 16.31 20.21
N ALA A 207 20.81 15.21 19.84
CA ALA A 207 20.16 13.93 19.59
C ALA A 207 19.27 13.52 20.76
N SER A 208 18.08 13.01 20.45
CA SER A 208 17.09 12.50 21.39
C SER A 208 16.62 13.50 22.47
N ALA A 209 16.89 14.80 22.30
CA ALA A 209 16.37 15.83 23.19
C ALA A 209 14.83 15.82 23.24
N ARG A 210 14.27 16.06 24.43
CA ARG A 210 12.84 16.31 24.64
C ARG A 210 12.66 17.79 24.87
N VAL A 211 11.83 18.42 24.05
CA VAL A 211 11.67 19.87 24.02
C VAL A 211 10.21 20.20 24.23
N ARG A 212 9.94 21.11 25.16
CA ARG A 212 8.63 21.75 25.29
C ARG A 212 8.66 23.14 24.68
N LEU A 213 7.73 23.40 23.78
CA LEU A 213 7.58 24.66 23.07
C LEU A 213 6.30 25.37 23.50
N GLY A 214 6.31 26.70 23.46
CA GLY A 214 5.15 27.53 23.82
C GLY A 214 4.97 27.78 25.31
N GLU A 215 5.92 27.34 26.14
CA GLU A 215 5.92 27.67 27.58
C GLU A 215 6.35 29.12 27.83
N PRO A 216 5.62 29.87 28.68
CA PRO A 216 6.02 31.22 29.05
C PRO A 216 7.38 31.21 29.73
N THR A 217 8.32 32.01 29.22
CA THR A 217 9.68 32.10 29.74
C THR A 217 10.21 33.52 29.61
N GLY A 218 10.65 34.12 30.73
CA GLY A 218 11.12 35.50 30.74
C GLY A 218 10.06 36.47 30.19
N SER A 219 10.35 37.11 29.06
CA SER A 219 9.44 38.04 28.38
C SER A 219 8.49 37.37 27.38
N PHE A 220 8.68 36.08 27.06
CA PHE A 220 7.77 35.35 26.19
C PHE A 220 6.58 34.86 27.03
N THR A 221 5.37 35.30 26.67
CA THR A 221 4.13 35.00 27.40
C THR A 221 3.44 33.71 26.96
N GLY A 222 4.04 32.96 26.02
CA GLY A 222 3.40 31.82 25.38
C GLY A 222 2.67 32.21 24.09
N TRP A 223 2.29 31.20 23.30
CA TRP A 223 1.39 31.38 22.16
C TRP A 223 -0.03 31.12 22.62
N GLU A 224 -0.90 32.13 22.59
CA GLU A 224 -2.29 32.00 23.00
C GLU A 224 -3.17 31.62 21.82
N VAL A 225 -4.13 30.72 22.03
CA VAL A 225 -5.15 30.38 21.04
C VAL A 225 -6.15 31.54 20.93
N ASP A 226 -6.26 32.11 19.74
CA ASP A 226 -7.23 33.17 19.41
C ASP A 226 -7.93 32.88 18.07
N GLU A 227 -8.83 33.78 17.68
CA GLU A 227 -9.55 33.72 16.41
C GLU A 227 -8.59 33.80 15.19
N PRO A 228 -8.93 33.14 14.07
CA PRO A 228 -10.17 32.41 13.81
C PRO A 228 -10.11 30.92 14.19
N PHE A 229 -11.14 30.41 14.88
CA PHE A 229 -11.16 29.02 15.33
C PHE A 229 -11.40 27.99 14.21
N GLY A 230 -10.74 26.85 14.23
CA GLY A 230 -10.97 25.76 13.28
C GLY A 230 -9.88 24.70 13.36
N THR A 231 -9.52 24.12 12.21
CA THR A 231 -8.39 23.20 12.10
C THR A 231 -7.22 23.88 11.41
N ASP A 232 -6.16 24.11 12.18
CA ASP A 232 -4.87 24.59 11.71
C ASP A 232 -3.86 23.45 11.63
N LEU A 233 -2.73 23.69 10.96
CA LEU A 233 -1.69 22.69 10.76
C LEU A 233 -0.36 23.18 11.34
N ALA A 234 0.09 22.56 12.42
CA ALA A 234 1.46 22.74 12.90
C ALA A 234 2.39 21.76 12.18
N VAL A 235 3.50 22.26 11.66
CA VAL A 235 4.49 21.50 10.91
C VAL A 235 5.83 21.59 11.63
N VAL A 236 6.26 20.45 12.17
CA VAL A 236 7.58 20.29 12.77
C VAL A 236 8.55 19.78 11.71
N ILE A 237 9.69 20.45 11.57
CA ILE A 237 10.77 20.03 10.65
C ILE A 237 12.06 19.89 11.44
N ALA A 238 12.70 18.73 11.33
CA ALA A 238 14.05 18.50 11.84
C ALA A 238 15.02 18.40 10.65
N SER A 239 16.10 19.17 10.67
CA SER A 239 17.12 19.20 9.61
C SER A 239 18.54 19.20 10.20
N ASP A 240 19.47 18.42 9.64
CA ASP A 240 20.87 18.35 10.15
C ASP A 240 21.71 19.58 9.81
N ARG A 241 21.21 20.42 8.91
CA ARG A 241 21.74 21.75 8.59
C ARG A 241 20.60 22.77 8.53
N PRO A 242 20.88 24.08 8.66
CA PRO A 242 19.86 25.11 8.48
C PRO A 242 19.18 25.02 7.10
N LEU A 243 17.84 25.04 7.07
CA LEU A 243 17.06 24.99 5.83
C LEU A 243 16.99 26.34 5.11
N PHE A 244 16.90 27.42 5.88
CA PHE A 244 16.79 28.77 5.35
C PHE A 244 18.10 29.54 5.59
N GLY A 245 18.53 30.32 4.60
CA GLY A 245 19.72 31.16 4.72
C GLY A 245 19.51 32.41 5.58
N ASN A 246 18.27 32.89 5.69
CA ASN A 246 17.86 34.00 6.55
C ASN A 246 16.69 33.56 7.43
N SER A 247 16.54 34.19 8.60
CA SER A 247 15.34 33.98 9.42
C SER A 247 14.09 34.38 8.64
N ARG A 248 13.06 33.55 8.72
CA ARG A 248 11.75 33.87 8.16
C ARG A 248 11.05 34.95 9.01
N PRO A 249 10.17 35.78 8.43
CA PRO A 249 9.31 36.67 9.19
C PRO A 249 8.47 35.90 10.22
N LEU A 250 8.11 36.51 11.35
CA LEU A 250 7.28 35.84 12.35
C LEU A 250 5.94 35.38 11.77
N VAL A 251 5.30 36.21 10.95
CA VAL A 251 4.10 35.88 10.18
C VAL A 251 4.35 36.25 8.72
N GLU A 252 3.99 35.36 7.80
CA GLU A 252 4.06 35.58 6.36
C GLU A 252 2.94 34.84 5.63
N SER A 253 2.74 35.13 4.34
CA SER A 253 1.75 34.39 3.55
C SER A 253 2.18 32.93 3.34
N GLN A 254 1.20 32.03 3.29
CA GLN A 254 1.43 30.62 3.00
C GLN A 254 2.15 30.45 1.65
N GLU A 255 1.81 31.24 0.63
CA GLU A 255 2.49 31.20 -0.67
C GLU A 255 3.99 31.49 -0.57
N ALA A 256 4.37 32.55 0.16
CA ALA A 256 5.76 32.94 0.35
C ALA A 256 6.54 31.87 1.12
N TYR A 257 5.97 31.37 2.22
CA TYR A 257 6.57 30.28 3.00
C TYR A 257 6.78 29.02 2.16
N MET A 258 5.75 28.60 1.42
CA MET A 258 5.77 27.40 0.59
C MET A 258 6.78 27.48 -0.55
N SER A 259 6.90 28.64 -1.20
CA SER A 259 7.91 28.88 -2.24
C SER A 259 9.33 28.75 -1.68
N ALA A 260 9.59 29.39 -0.54
CA ALA A 260 10.89 29.35 0.13
C ALA A 260 11.23 27.94 0.63
N LEU A 261 10.27 27.24 1.24
CA LEU A 261 10.48 25.88 1.71
C LEU A 261 10.72 24.91 0.55
N ALA A 262 10.01 25.05 -0.57
CA ALA A 262 10.26 24.22 -1.74
C ALA A 262 11.69 24.39 -2.27
N ALA A 263 12.21 25.61 -2.29
CA ALA A 263 13.61 25.87 -2.63
C ALA A 263 14.58 25.25 -1.61
N ALA A 264 14.31 25.43 -0.31
CA ALA A 264 15.12 24.87 0.77
C ALA A 264 15.19 23.33 0.71
N LEU A 265 14.07 22.64 0.50
CA LEU A 265 14.03 21.18 0.41
C LEU A 265 14.74 20.64 -0.85
N ARG A 266 14.65 21.35 -1.99
CA ARG A 266 15.43 21.00 -3.19
C ARG A 266 16.93 21.12 -2.93
N ASN A 267 17.37 22.21 -2.29
CA ASN A 267 18.77 22.41 -1.94
C ASN A 267 19.25 21.36 -0.94
N ALA A 268 18.47 21.07 0.10
CA ALA A 268 18.75 20.05 1.09
C ALA A 268 18.96 18.68 0.44
N ARG A 269 18.08 18.30 -0.50
CA ARG A 269 18.23 17.06 -1.29
C ARG A 269 19.52 17.06 -2.10
N ALA A 270 19.85 18.16 -2.77
CA ALA A 270 21.06 18.28 -3.58
C ALA A 270 22.35 18.18 -2.73
N SER A 271 22.33 18.67 -1.50
CA SER A 271 23.47 18.66 -0.58
C SER A 271 23.52 17.47 0.38
N GLY A 272 22.61 16.50 0.25
CA GLY A 272 22.51 15.34 1.13
C GLY A 272 22.13 15.67 2.58
N THR A 273 21.50 16.82 2.81
CA THR A 273 21.00 17.24 4.13
C THR A 273 19.85 16.33 4.55
N ARG A 274 19.92 15.75 5.75
CA ARG A 274 18.85 14.94 6.32
C ARG A 274 17.72 15.84 6.81
N VAL A 275 16.52 15.65 6.26
CA VAL A 275 15.31 16.40 6.65
C VAL A 275 14.18 15.42 6.96
N VAL A 276 13.50 15.63 8.08
CA VAL A 276 12.28 14.89 8.44
C VAL A 276 11.19 15.87 8.86
N VAL A 277 10.01 15.75 8.26
CA VAL A 277 8.82 16.56 8.57
C VAL A 277 7.79 15.73 9.33
N ARG A 278 7.11 16.35 10.29
CA ARG A 278 5.95 15.81 10.99
C ARG A 278 4.83 16.84 11.08
N PRO A 279 3.70 16.66 10.37
CA PRO A 279 2.50 17.48 10.54
C PRO A 279 1.72 17.05 11.80
N ILE A 280 0.99 17.99 12.41
CA ILE A 280 -0.05 17.71 13.40
C ILE A 280 -1.20 18.72 13.25
N VAL A 281 -2.44 18.24 13.30
CA VAL A 281 -3.61 19.12 13.30
C VAL A 281 -3.78 19.74 14.68
N VAL A 282 -4.03 21.05 14.70
CA VAL A 282 -4.44 21.79 15.89
C VAL A 282 -5.88 22.26 15.68
N GLU A 283 -6.81 21.57 16.32
CA GLU A 283 -8.22 21.99 16.39
C GLU A 283 -8.44 22.97 17.54
N THR A 284 -9.03 24.12 17.23
CA THR A 284 -9.31 25.20 18.17
C THR A 284 -10.80 25.58 18.14
N VAL A 285 -11.36 25.98 19.28
CA VAL A 285 -12.76 26.40 19.44
C VAL A 285 -12.88 27.66 20.29
N ALA A 286 -13.98 28.41 20.16
CA ALA A 286 -14.22 29.57 21.03
C ALA A 286 -14.38 29.16 22.50
N ARG A 287 -15.10 28.07 22.74
CA ARG A 287 -15.38 27.51 24.07
C ARG A 287 -15.69 26.02 23.94
N ARG A 288 -15.18 25.21 24.86
CA ARG A 288 -15.43 23.77 24.95
C ARG A 288 -16.77 23.46 25.63
#